data_AF-A0A1I0YB56-F1
#
_entry.id   AF-A0A1I0YB56-F1
#
_cell.length_a   1.000
_cell.length_b   1.000
_cell.length_c   1.000
_cell.angle_alpha   90.00
_cell.angle_beta   90.00
_cell.angle_gamma   90.00
#
_symmetry.space_group_name_H-M   'P 1'
#
loop_
_entity.id
_entity.type
_entity.pdbx_description
1 polymer ?
#
loop_
_entity_poly.entity_id
_entity_poly.type
_entity_poly.pdbx_seq_one_letter_code
_entity_poly.pdbx_strand_id
1 'polypeptide(L)'
;MDIPLLGFKFPQPVPLEIHLQDVCDRDVAERYFLSDEKLKGFVSFASPQGINDGIVREGTVTTISGHDYLRRVYGTNGVAPTLPTGSGGNNIPKVLVDS
;
A
#
# COMPACT_ATOMS: atom_id res chain seq x y z
N MET A 1 3.71 -24.33 21.82
CA MET A 1 4.25 -23.77 23.07
C MET A 1 3.56 -22.42 23.21
N ASP A 2 2.43 -22.42 23.90
CA ASP A 2 1.54 -21.26 24.00
C ASP A 2 2.01 -20.37 25.14
N ILE A 3 2.58 -19.22 24.80
CA ILE A 3 2.89 -18.18 25.78
C ILE A 3 1.55 -17.53 26.14
N PRO A 4 1.07 -17.61 27.40
CA PRO A 4 -0.18 -16.98 27.77
C PRO A 4 0.01 -15.46 27.61
N LEU A 5 -0.65 -14.89 26.59
CA LEU A 5 -0.79 -13.46 26.42
C LEU A 5 -1.30 -12.90 27.75
N LEU A 6 -0.42 -12.16 28.44
CA LEU A 6 -0.66 -11.49 29.70
C LEU A 6 -1.96 -10.69 29.62
N GLY A 7 -3.09 -11.30 30.01
CA GLY A 7 -4.38 -10.69 30.38
C GLY A 7 -4.96 -9.58 29.50
N PHE A 8 -4.47 -9.35 28.28
CA PHE A 8 -4.84 -8.19 27.50
C PHE A 8 -6.26 -8.37 26.97
N LYS A 9 -7.19 -7.59 27.53
CA LYS A 9 -8.56 -7.47 27.03
C LYS A 9 -8.66 -6.14 26.30
N PHE A 10 -9.07 -6.20 25.04
CA PHE A 10 -9.43 -5.00 24.31
C PHE A 10 -10.56 -4.26 25.07
N PRO A 11 -10.54 -2.92 25.08
CA PRO A 11 -11.62 -2.14 25.68
C PRO A 11 -12.95 -2.48 25.01
N GLN A 12 -14.03 -2.39 25.77
CA GLN A 12 -15.38 -2.50 25.20
C GLN A 12 -15.58 -1.37 24.17
N PRO A 13 -16.19 -1.64 23.01
CA PRO A 13 -16.43 -0.62 22.01
C PRO A 13 -17.35 0.47 22.59
N VAL A 14 -16.89 1.71 22.51
CA VAL A 14 -17.65 2.90 22.91
C VAL A 14 -18.18 3.61 21.66
N PRO A 15 -19.39 4.20 21.72
CA PRO A 15 -19.88 5.03 20.62
C PRO A 15 -18.97 6.25 20.42
N LEU A 16 -18.72 6.61 19.16
CA LEU A 16 -17.93 7.79 18.82
C LEU A 16 -18.82 9.04 18.91
N GLU A 17 -18.51 9.94 19.85
CA GLU A 17 -19.22 11.22 20.01
C GLU A 17 -18.66 12.34 19.12
N ILE A 18 -17.41 12.19 18.69
CA ILE A 18 -16.69 13.14 17.82
C ILE A 18 -16.08 12.39 16.64
N HIS A 19 -16.10 13.00 15.47
CA HIS A 19 -15.51 12.48 14.25
C HIS A 19 -14.25 13.29 13.93
N LEU A 20 -13.29 12.70 13.21
CA LEU A 20 -12.05 13.41 12.86
C LEU A 20 -12.31 14.73 12.12
N GLN A 21 -13.37 14.76 11.31
CA GLN A 21 -13.85 15.96 10.61
C GLN A 21 -14.21 17.12 11.57
N ASP A 22 -14.68 16.81 12.78
CA ASP A 22 -15.11 17.83 13.77
C ASP A 22 -13.90 18.52 14.41
N VAL A 23 -12.74 17.86 14.38
CA VAL A 23 -11.46 18.36 14.90
C VAL A 23 -10.63 19.01 13.79
N CYS A 24 -10.94 18.75 12.52
CA CYS A 24 -10.24 19.36 11.40
C CYS A 24 -10.57 20.86 11.28
N ASP A 25 -9.52 21.68 11.11
CA ASP A 25 -9.67 23.10 10.81
C ASP A 25 -10.38 23.29 9.46
N ARG A 26 -11.39 24.17 9.42
CA ARG A 26 -12.14 24.48 8.19
C ARG A 26 -11.26 25.18 7.15
N ASP A 27 -10.43 26.10 7.62
CA ASP A 27 -9.51 26.89 6.80
C ASP A 27 -8.08 26.68 7.31
N VAL A 28 -7.24 26.03 6.50
CA VAL A 28 -5.85 25.73 6.82
C VAL A 28 -4.94 26.67 6.02
N ALA A 29 -3.88 27.19 6.62
CA ALA A 29 -2.95 28.07 5.91
C ALA A 29 -2.11 27.31 4.85
N GLU A 30 -1.81 27.97 3.72
CA GLU A 30 -1.07 27.43 2.56
C GLU A 30 0.21 26.65 2.95
N ARG A 31 0.94 27.12 3.96
CA ARG A 31 2.21 26.51 4.41
C ARG A 31 2.09 25.08 4.93
N TYR A 32 0.88 24.64 5.28
CA TYR A 32 0.60 23.28 5.72
C TYR A 32 0.20 22.35 4.56
N PHE A 33 -0.05 22.91 3.38
CA PHE A 33 -0.20 22.14 2.15
C PHE A 33 1.17 21.81 1.55
N LEU A 34 1.25 20.69 0.85
CA LEU A 34 2.43 20.37 0.04
C LEU A 34 2.46 21.30 -1.18
N SER A 35 3.65 21.73 -1.58
CA SER A 35 3.80 22.54 -2.79
C SER A 35 3.37 21.76 -4.05
N ASP A 36 2.90 22.47 -5.06
CA ASP A 36 2.50 21.89 -6.35
C ASP A 36 3.61 21.08 -7.01
N GLU A 37 4.87 21.50 -6.84
CA GLU A 37 6.05 20.78 -7.31
C GLU A 37 6.15 19.38 -6.69
N LYS A 38 5.86 19.26 -5.39
CA LYS A 38 5.84 17.97 -4.68
C LYS A 38 4.59 17.17 -5.03
N LEU A 39 3.44 17.83 -5.22
CA LEU A 39 2.18 17.19 -5.61
C LEU A 39 2.18 16.66 -7.04
N LYS A 40 2.98 17.22 -7.94
CA LYS A 40 3.07 16.81 -9.35
C LYS A 40 3.33 15.31 -9.51
N GLY A 41 4.16 14.73 -8.63
CA GLY A 41 4.44 13.30 -8.61
C GLY A 41 3.29 12.45 -8.08
N PHE A 42 2.38 13.01 -7.27
CA PHE A 42 1.22 12.29 -6.70
C PHE A 42 -0.01 12.36 -7.63
N VAL A 43 -0.26 13.51 -8.23
CA VAL A 43 -1.44 13.73 -9.11
C VAL A 43 -1.29 12.98 -10.44
N SER A 44 -0.07 12.73 -10.90
CA SER A 44 0.17 11.87 -12.06
C SER A 44 -0.38 10.45 -11.90
N PHE A 45 -0.67 9.99 -10.68
CA PHE A 45 -1.31 8.68 -10.45
C PHE A 45 -2.84 8.71 -10.47
N ALA A 46 -3.47 9.89 -10.47
CA ALA A 46 -4.91 10.07 -10.29
C ALA A 46 -5.67 10.34 -11.61
N SER A 47 -5.02 10.22 -12.78
CA SER A 47 -5.73 10.40 -14.05
C SER A 47 -6.80 9.30 -14.23
N PRO A 48 -8.03 9.64 -14.67
CA PRO A 48 -9.11 8.67 -14.86
C PRO A 48 -8.83 7.66 -15.99
N GLN A 49 -7.82 7.92 -16.81
CA GLN A 49 -7.31 7.01 -17.83
C GLN A 49 -6.10 6.30 -17.24
N GLY A 50 -6.31 5.05 -16.81
CA GLY A 50 -5.32 4.19 -16.17
C GLY A 50 -3.89 4.41 -16.66
N ILE A 51 -3.06 4.96 -15.78
CA ILE A 51 -1.64 5.11 -16.01
C ILE A 51 -1.03 3.70 -15.95
N ASN A 52 -0.77 3.17 -17.14
CA ASN A 52 0.17 2.09 -17.38
C ASN A 52 1.63 2.62 -17.41
N ASP A 53 1.91 3.84 -16.93
CA ASP A 53 3.29 4.35 -16.84
C ASP A 53 3.97 3.79 -15.59
N GLY A 54 4.79 2.77 -15.81
CA GLY A 54 5.88 2.41 -14.92
C GLY A 54 5.75 1.02 -14.32
N ILE A 55 4.55 0.51 -14.05
CA ILE A 55 4.42 -0.85 -13.51
C ILE A 55 4.58 -1.90 -14.60
N VAL A 56 5.80 -2.41 -14.73
CA VAL A 56 6.12 -3.50 -15.63
C VAL A 56 5.86 -4.83 -14.91
N ARG A 57 4.66 -5.38 -15.13
CA ARG A 57 4.33 -6.76 -14.75
C ARG A 57 4.70 -7.68 -15.91
N GLU A 58 5.78 -8.41 -15.76
CA GLU A 58 6.27 -9.38 -16.75
C GLU A 58 5.46 -10.69 -16.75
N GLY A 59 4.76 -10.99 -15.66
CA GLY A 59 3.97 -12.21 -15.63
C GLY A 59 3.22 -12.52 -14.34
N THR A 60 2.70 -13.75 -14.33
CA THR A 60 1.95 -14.32 -13.20
C THR A 60 2.40 -15.76 -12.98
N VAL A 61 2.84 -16.08 -11.76
CA VAL A 61 3.18 -17.45 -11.38
C VAL A 61 1.90 -18.22 -11.05
N THR A 62 1.52 -19.16 -11.92
CA THR A 62 0.32 -20.01 -11.73
C THR A 62 0.58 -21.19 -10.77
N THR A 63 1.84 -21.54 -10.53
CA THR A 63 2.25 -22.70 -9.72
C THR A 63 2.09 -22.51 -8.21
N ILE A 64 1.89 -21.27 -7.73
CA ILE A 64 1.80 -20.96 -6.30
C ILE A 64 0.36 -20.64 -5.88
N SER A 65 -0.06 -21.14 -4.73
CA SER A 65 -1.33 -20.75 -4.11
C SER A 65 -1.20 -19.39 -3.41
N GLY A 66 -2.27 -18.58 -3.43
CA GLY A 66 -2.29 -17.27 -2.80
C GLY A 66 -3.17 -16.26 -3.52
N HIS A 67 -3.26 -15.06 -2.95
CA HIS A 67 -3.92 -13.92 -3.58
C HIS A 67 -3.15 -13.43 -4.82
N ASP A 68 -3.84 -12.77 -5.76
CA ASP A 68 -3.26 -12.35 -7.06
C ASP A 68 -1.95 -11.57 -6.90
N TYR A 69 -1.85 -10.68 -5.91
CA TYR A 69 -0.64 -9.89 -5.66
C TYR A 69 0.60 -10.73 -5.31
N LEU A 70 0.43 -11.91 -4.72
CA LEU A 70 1.53 -12.84 -4.41
C LEU A 70 2.09 -13.54 -5.66
N ARG A 71 1.29 -13.58 -6.73
CA ARG A 71 1.62 -14.28 -7.98
C ARG A 71 2.26 -13.37 -9.02
N ARG A 72 2.26 -12.06 -8.82
CA ARG A 72 2.79 -11.09 -9.78
C ARG A 72 4.32 -11.15 -9.81
N VAL A 73 4.89 -11.19 -11.02
CA VAL A 73 6.32 -11.03 -11.28
C VAL A 73 6.53 -9.68 -11.93
N TYR A 74 7.46 -8.89 -11.39
CA TYR A 74 7.78 -7.57 -11.89
C TYR A 74 9.12 -7.59 -12.63
N GLY A 75 9.20 -6.80 -13.69
CA GLY A 75 10.43 -6.57 -14.43
C GLY A 75 11.41 -5.74 -13.61
N THR A 76 12.69 -5.82 -13.96
CA THR A 76 13.76 -4.98 -13.38
C THR A 76 13.71 -3.54 -13.90
N ASN A 77 13.10 -3.32 -15.06
CA ASN A 77 12.91 -2.03 -15.69
C ASN A 77 11.50 -1.52 -15.39
N GLY A 78 11.36 -0.48 -14.55
CA GLY A 78 10.08 0.11 -14.17
C GLY A 78 9.93 0.34 -12.67
N VAL A 79 8.69 0.58 -12.24
CA VAL A 79 8.27 0.84 -10.85
C VAL A 79 7.42 -0.32 -10.38
N ALA A 80 7.74 -0.94 -9.25
CA ALA A 80 6.85 -1.92 -8.63
C ALA A 80 5.76 -1.20 -7.80
N PRO A 81 4.52 -1.73 -7.74
CA PRO A 81 3.49 -1.20 -6.84
C PRO A 81 3.92 -1.44 -5.38
N THR A 82 3.22 -0.80 -4.43
CA THR A 82 3.41 -1.13 -3.01
C THR A 82 3.12 -2.60 -2.76
N LEU A 83 4.13 -3.36 -2.32
CA LEU A 83 4.01 -4.79 -2.04
C LEU A 83 3.87 -4.99 -0.53
N PRO A 84 2.99 -5.90 -0.06
CA PRO A 84 3.04 -6.37 1.31
C PRO A 84 4.34 -7.16 1.49
N THR A 85 5.30 -6.63 2.25
CA THR A 85 6.58 -7.29 2.52
C THR A 85 6.49 -8.07 3.84
N GLY A 86 6.87 -9.35 3.77
CA GLY A 86 6.94 -10.25 4.92
C GLY A 86 7.80 -11.48 4.60
N SER A 87 8.47 -12.05 5.60
CA SER A 87 9.46 -13.13 5.41
C SER A 87 8.87 -14.51 5.08
N GLY A 88 7.54 -14.66 5.06
CA GLY A 88 6.88 -15.97 4.89
C GLY A 88 5.60 -15.90 4.05
N GLY A 89 5.12 -17.06 3.59
CA GLY A 89 3.83 -17.19 2.92
C GLY A 89 3.76 -16.57 1.52
N ASN A 90 4.83 -16.68 0.73
CA ASN A 90 4.94 -16.11 -0.63
C ASN A 90 4.87 -14.57 -0.72
N ASN A 91 4.91 -13.85 0.42
CA ASN A 91 4.94 -12.38 0.49
C ASN A 91 6.29 -11.76 0.09
N ILE A 92 7.25 -12.58 -0.34
CA ILE A 92 8.53 -12.11 -0.88
C ILE A 92 8.32 -11.70 -2.34
N PRO A 93 8.72 -10.46 -2.73
CA PRO A 93 8.64 -10.00 -4.12
C PRO A 93 9.37 -10.93 -5.08
N LYS A 94 8.80 -11.10 -6.28
CA LYS A 94 9.37 -11.92 -7.36
C LYS A 94 9.81 -11.00 -8.49
N VAL A 95 11.09 -11.05 -8.80
CA VAL A 95 11.72 -10.25 -9.85
C VAL A 95 12.21 -11.18 -10.94
N LEU A 96 11.96 -10.82 -12.19
CA LEU A 96 12.52 -11.54 -13.33
C LEU A 96 14.02 -11.21 -13.45
N VAL A 97 14.88 -12.22 -13.55
CA VAL A 97 16.31 -12.05 -13.81
C VAL A 97 16.59 -12.65 -15.18
N ASP A 98 17.05 -11.83 -16.13
CA ASP A 98 17.52 -12.31 -17.43
C ASP A 98 18.75 -13.20 -17.22
N SER A 99 18.78 -14.36 -17.88
CA SER A 99 19.81 -15.40 -17.73
C SER A 99 21.01 -15.18 -18.65
#